data_AF-A0AAE1FIU3-F1
#
_entry.id   AF-A0AAE1FIU3-F1
#
_cell.length_a   1.000
_cell.length_b   1.000
_cell.length_c   1.000
_cell.angle_alpha   90.00
_cell.angle_beta   90.00
_cell.angle_gamma   90.00
#
_symmetry.space_group_name_H-M   'P 1'
#
loop_
_entity.id
_entity.type
_entity.pdbx_description
1 polymer ?
#
loop_
_entity_poly.entity_id
_entity_poly.type
_entity_poly.pdbx_seq_one_letter_code
_entity_poly.pdbx_strand_id
1 'polypeptide(L)'
;MFTEDGYGNMSPELSMVMNGVMTGAFTGSVIGGTVFSKSSFIKFIDENQGSTFQNTFEAKKQLQTQVTLGFARGAWIWGWRLGVFCGSFLLCTTTISVYRGKSSILEYLIAGSATGSLFKIKQGPRAMIAGGIVGGGLGAIAGSASLGIMYLTGTSMEDLRYWQYQWKEEQDANKLEQFRQLRSKQLDPLTLIHEEKLDPNKDLMKTDTN
;
A
#
# COMPACT_ATOMS: atom_id res chain seq x y z
N MET A 1 15.30 -2.98 -11.67
CA MET A 1 14.81 -3.00 -10.27
C MET A 1 13.30 -2.79 -10.26
N PHE A 2 12.78 -1.74 -10.91
CA PHE A 2 11.39 -1.72 -11.43
C PHE A 2 11.29 -2.45 -12.78
N THR A 3 11.76 -3.69 -12.82
CA THR A 3 11.72 -4.51 -14.04
C THR A 3 10.60 -5.51 -13.85
N GLU A 4 9.72 -5.63 -14.83
CA GLU A 4 8.75 -6.72 -14.89
C GLU A 4 9.53 -8.00 -15.17
N ASP A 5 9.29 -9.04 -14.37
CA ASP A 5 9.91 -10.33 -14.62
C ASP A 5 9.39 -10.89 -15.96
N GLY A 6 10.12 -11.81 -16.61
CA GLY A 6 9.74 -12.38 -17.92
C GLY A 6 8.36 -13.06 -17.95
N TYR A 7 7.75 -13.23 -16.78
CA TYR A 7 6.41 -13.78 -16.53
C TYR A 7 5.32 -12.72 -16.26
N GLY A 8 5.63 -11.42 -16.42
CA GLY A 8 4.68 -10.31 -16.17
C GLY A 8 4.43 -10.02 -14.68
N ASN A 9 5.24 -10.59 -13.78
CA ASN A 9 5.11 -10.36 -12.34
C ASN A 9 5.79 -9.04 -11.93
N MET A 10 5.09 -8.22 -11.14
CA MET A 10 5.62 -6.96 -10.60
C MET A 10 6.80 -7.21 -9.64
N SER A 11 7.82 -6.34 -9.72
CA SER A 11 8.92 -6.33 -8.76
C SER A 11 8.43 -6.18 -7.30
N PRO A 12 9.12 -6.79 -6.31
CA PRO A 12 8.69 -6.76 -4.90
C PRO A 12 8.61 -5.33 -4.36
N GLU A 13 9.52 -4.47 -4.80
CA GLU A 13 9.51 -3.05 -4.47
C GLU A 13 8.26 -2.34 -4.99
N LEU A 14 7.83 -2.64 -6.22
CA LEU A 14 6.62 -2.06 -6.80
C LEU A 14 5.36 -2.56 -6.08
N SER A 15 5.31 -3.84 -5.71
CA SER A 15 4.20 -4.39 -4.93
C SER A 15 4.13 -3.77 -3.53
N MET A 16 5.28 -3.56 -2.87
CA MET A 16 5.35 -2.86 -1.59
C MET A 16 4.86 -1.41 -1.70
N VAL A 17 5.28 -0.69 -2.75
CA VAL A 17 4.79 0.67 -3.03
C VAL A 17 3.28 0.64 -3.25
N MET A 18 2.75 -0.28 -4.06
CA MET A 18 1.32 -0.35 -4.38
C MET A 18 0.47 -0.66 -3.15
N ASN A 19 0.89 -1.61 -2.30
CA ASN A 19 0.22 -1.93 -1.04
C ASN A 19 0.26 -0.75 -0.06
N GLY A 20 1.40 -0.05 0.02
CA GLY A 20 1.53 1.15 0.84
C GLY A 20 0.65 2.31 0.35
N VAL A 21 0.53 2.49 -0.96
CA VAL A 21 -0.39 3.46 -1.58
C VAL A 21 -1.85 3.13 -1.25
N MET A 22 -2.26 1.86 -1.42
CA MET A 22 -3.64 1.44 -1.11
C MET A 22 -3.96 1.62 0.36
N THR A 23 -3.05 1.23 1.25
CA THR A 23 -3.24 1.38 2.71
C THR A 23 -3.30 2.86 3.11
N GLY A 24 -2.45 3.70 2.53
CA GLY A 24 -2.45 5.15 2.74
C GLY A 24 -3.73 5.81 2.22
N ALA A 25 -4.19 5.43 1.03
CA ALA A 25 -5.44 5.92 0.45
C ALA A 25 -6.66 5.49 1.28
N PHE A 26 -6.68 4.24 1.77
CA PHE A 26 -7.75 3.74 2.62
C PHE A 26 -7.80 4.46 3.97
N THR A 27 -6.66 4.57 4.65
CA THR A 27 -6.55 5.30 5.92
C THR A 27 -6.94 6.77 5.74
N GLY A 28 -6.51 7.38 4.64
CA GLY A 28 -6.89 8.74 4.26
C GLY A 28 -8.38 8.92 4.00
N SER A 29 -9.01 7.92 3.37
CA SER A 29 -10.45 7.92 3.11
C SER A 29 -11.26 7.83 4.41
N VAL A 30 -10.83 7.01 5.37
CA VAL A 30 -11.50 6.87 6.69
C VAL A 30 -11.39 8.17 7.49
N ILE A 31 -10.19 8.76 7.56
CA ILE A 31 -9.97 10.03 8.28
C ILE A 31 -10.73 11.17 7.59
N GLY A 32 -10.64 11.29 6.27
CA GLY A 32 -11.34 12.33 5.50
C GLY A 32 -12.86 12.20 5.58
N GLY A 33 -13.38 10.98 5.49
CA GLY A 33 -14.82 10.70 5.58
C GLY A 33 -15.39 11.04 6.96
N THR A 34 -14.70 10.68 8.05
CA THR A 34 -15.15 10.99 9.41
C THR A 34 -15.15 12.49 9.71
N VAL A 35 -14.13 13.23 9.28
CA VAL A 35 -14.06 14.68 9.48
C VAL A 35 -15.15 15.42 8.68
N PHE A 36 -15.34 15.08 7.40
CA PHE A 36 -16.38 15.69 6.58
C PHE A 36 -17.79 15.32 7.03
N SER A 37 -18.01 14.09 7.47
CA SER A 37 -19.29 13.63 8.03
C SER A 37 -19.73 14.52 9.21
N LYS A 38 -18.80 14.82 10.13
CA LYS A 38 -19.07 15.75 11.24
C LYS A 38 -19.37 17.17 10.77
N SER A 39 -18.63 17.67 9.79
CA SER A 39 -18.87 19.02 9.23
C SER A 39 -20.23 19.12 8.55
N SER A 40 -20.63 18.12 7.78
CA SER A 40 -21.95 18.05 7.12
C SER A 40 -23.09 17.94 8.13
N PHE A 41 -22.89 17.23 9.24
CA PHE A 41 -23.87 17.17 10.32
C PHE A 41 -24.11 18.56 10.94
N ILE A 42 -23.04 19.28 11.29
CA ILE A 42 -23.14 20.62 11.89
C ILE A 42 -23.83 21.59 10.90
N LYS A 43 -23.45 21.56 9.62
CA LYS A 43 -24.11 22.36 8.58
C LYS A 43 -25.59 22.05 8.46
N PHE A 44 -25.98 20.77 8.49
CA PHE A 44 -27.39 20.39 8.42
C PHE A 44 -28.20 20.94 9.60
N ILE A 45 -27.62 20.92 10.81
CA ILE A 45 -28.25 21.49 12.00
C ILE A 45 -28.39 23.00 11.84
N ASP A 46 -27.33 23.70 11.43
CA ASP A 46 -27.31 25.16 11.23
C ASP A 46 -28.32 25.63 10.17
N GLU A 47 -28.40 24.94 9.04
CA GLU A 47 -29.32 25.24 7.93
C GLU A 47 -30.80 24.98 8.29
N ASN A 48 -31.08 24.07 9.23
CA ASN A 48 -32.45 23.70 9.62
C ASN A 48 -32.88 24.21 11.01
N GLN A 49 -32.15 25.13 11.63
CA GLN A 49 -32.54 25.70 12.94
C GLN A 49 -33.88 26.48 12.90
N GLY A 50 -34.34 26.87 11.70
CA GLY A 50 -35.59 27.62 11.50
C GLY A 50 -36.73 26.85 10.83
N SER A 51 -36.54 25.60 10.44
CA SER A 51 -37.56 24.81 9.72
C SER A 51 -38.24 23.80 10.64
N THR A 52 -39.57 23.91 10.81
CA THR A 52 -40.36 22.88 11.50
C THR A 52 -40.57 21.70 10.55
N PHE A 53 -39.87 20.60 10.78
CA PHE A 53 -40.11 19.36 10.04
C PHE A 53 -41.53 18.85 10.30
N GLN A 54 -42.28 18.56 9.24
CA GLN A 54 -43.64 18.01 9.32
C GLN A 54 -43.66 16.61 9.95
N ASN A 55 -42.57 15.84 9.79
CA ASN A 55 -42.46 14.48 10.30
C ASN A 55 -41.02 14.16 10.75
N THR A 56 -40.88 13.48 11.90
CA THR A 56 -39.59 13.05 12.45
C THR A 56 -38.87 12.05 11.54
N PHE A 57 -39.62 11.23 10.79
CA PHE A 57 -39.03 10.26 9.87
C PHE A 57 -38.31 10.93 8.69
N GLU A 58 -38.91 11.99 8.14
CA GLU A 58 -38.34 12.74 7.02
C GLU A 58 -37.06 13.46 7.44
N ALA A 59 -37.05 14.07 8.63
CA ALA A 59 -35.88 14.73 9.20
C ALA A 59 -34.69 13.75 9.34
N LYS A 60 -34.94 12.53 9.83
CA LYS A 60 -33.90 11.49 9.96
C LYS A 60 -33.36 11.05 8.60
N LYS A 61 -34.21 10.87 7.60
CA LYS A 61 -33.80 10.47 6.24
C LYS A 61 -32.95 11.55 5.57
N GLN A 62 -33.34 12.82 5.68
CA GLN A 62 -32.58 13.94 5.11
C GLN A 62 -31.21 14.07 5.79
N LEU A 63 -31.16 13.97 7.12
CA LEU A 63 -29.92 14.00 7.88
C LEU A 63 -28.97 12.86 7.47
N GLN A 64 -29.46 11.62 7.40
CA GLN A 64 -28.66 10.48 6.97
C GLN A 64 -28.11 10.66 5.55
N THR A 65 -28.92 11.17 4.63
CA THR A 65 -28.51 11.42 3.25
C THR A 65 -27.39 12.46 3.19
N GLN A 66 -27.53 13.58 3.92
CA GLN A 66 -26.54 14.64 3.95
C GLN A 66 -25.21 14.19 4.59
N VAL A 67 -25.29 13.45 5.69
CA VAL A 67 -24.10 12.91 6.38
C VAL A 67 -23.39 11.88 5.50
N THR A 68 -24.13 11.01 4.80
CA THR A 68 -23.56 10.00 3.89
C THR A 68 -22.89 10.64 2.67
N LEU A 69 -23.51 11.66 2.07
CA LEU A 69 -22.91 12.43 0.99
C LEU A 69 -21.66 13.19 1.45
N GLY A 70 -21.69 13.76 2.66
CA GLY A 70 -20.53 14.37 3.31
C GLY A 70 -19.39 13.39 3.49
N PHE A 71 -19.68 12.20 4.02
CA PHE A 71 -18.71 11.12 4.19
C PHE A 71 -18.08 10.70 2.86
N ALA A 72 -18.89 10.43 1.83
CA ALA A 72 -18.40 9.98 0.52
C ALA A 72 -17.50 11.02 -0.16
N ARG A 73 -17.90 12.31 -0.12
CA ARG A 73 -17.08 13.40 -0.67
C ARG A 73 -15.77 13.57 0.09
N GLY A 74 -15.81 13.51 1.43
CA GLY A 74 -14.61 13.60 2.27
C GLY A 74 -13.65 12.44 2.03
N ALA A 75 -14.18 11.22 1.95
CA ALA A 75 -13.42 10.02 1.68
C ALA A 75 -12.74 10.09 0.30
N TRP A 76 -13.47 10.50 -0.74
CA TRP A 76 -12.90 10.64 -2.09
C TRP A 76 -11.77 11.66 -2.11
N ILE A 77 -12.01 12.90 -1.67
CA ILE A 77 -11.05 14.02 -1.74
C ILE A 77 -9.76 13.72 -0.97
N TRP A 78 -9.85 13.15 0.23
CA TRP A 78 -8.67 12.83 1.03
C TRP A 78 -7.99 11.52 0.60
N GLY A 79 -8.75 10.55 0.12
CA GLY A 79 -8.23 9.26 -0.32
C GLY A 79 -7.25 9.38 -1.47
N TRP A 80 -7.63 10.05 -2.57
CA TRP A 80 -6.72 10.22 -3.73
C TRP A 80 -5.52 11.11 -3.38
N ARG A 81 -5.74 12.14 -2.56
CA ARG A 81 -4.70 13.08 -2.13
C ARG A 81 -3.60 12.40 -1.31
N LEU A 82 -4.00 11.57 -0.35
CA LEU A 82 -3.07 10.79 0.47
C LEU A 82 -2.47 9.61 -0.29
N GLY A 83 -3.20 8.99 -1.22
CA GLY A 83 -2.67 7.95 -2.10
C GLY A 83 -1.49 8.46 -2.96
N VAL A 84 -1.66 9.61 -3.63
CA VAL A 84 -0.58 10.23 -4.44
C VAL A 84 0.60 10.65 -3.57
N PHE A 85 0.35 11.19 -2.38
CA PHE A 85 1.41 11.55 -1.43
C PHE A 85 2.19 10.32 -0.95
N CYS A 86 1.50 9.25 -0.53
CA CYS A 86 2.13 8.01 -0.09
C CYS A 86 2.94 7.36 -1.21
N GLY A 87 2.39 7.33 -2.44
CA GLY A 87 3.09 6.77 -3.60
C GLY A 87 4.37 7.50 -3.94
N SER A 88 4.32 8.83 -3.98
CA SER A 88 5.53 9.63 -4.22
C SER A 88 6.57 9.49 -3.12
N PHE A 89 6.15 9.39 -1.85
CA PHE A 89 7.06 9.15 -0.72
C PHE A 89 7.74 7.78 -0.79
N LEU A 90 6.96 6.73 -1.03
CA LEU A 90 7.47 5.36 -1.13
C LEU A 90 8.39 5.22 -2.34
N LEU A 91 8.03 5.79 -3.51
CA LEU A 91 8.91 5.78 -4.67
C LEU A 91 10.24 6.50 -4.41
N CYS A 92 10.22 7.67 -3.78
CA CYS A 92 11.44 8.39 -3.40
C CYS A 92 12.28 7.58 -2.42
N THR A 93 11.66 7.02 -1.37
CA THR A 93 12.36 6.26 -0.33
C THR A 93 12.97 4.99 -0.90
N THR A 94 12.22 4.23 -1.71
CA THR A 94 12.72 3.02 -2.37
C THR A 94 13.90 3.37 -3.28
N THR A 95 13.76 4.40 -4.12
CA THR A 95 14.84 4.86 -5.02
C THR A 95 16.11 5.23 -4.25
N ILE A 96 15.99 5.98 -3.14
CA ILE A 96 17.14 6.37 -2.32
C ILE A 96 17.79 5.15 -1.65
N SER A 97 16.99 4.22 -1.14
CA SER A 97 17.48 2.98 -0.52
C SER A 97 18.31 2.13 -1.50
N VAL A 98 17.90 2.09 -2.77
CA VAL A 98 18.66 1.41 -3.84
C VAL A 98 20.03 2.05 -4.05
N TYR A 99 20.10 3.37 -4.10
CA TYR A 99 21.33 4.09 -4.44
C TYR A 99 22.41 3.99 -3.35
N ARG A 100 22.03 3.91 -2.07
CA ARG A 100 22.99 4.01 -0.96
C ARG A 100 23.18 2.73 -0.15
N GLY A 101 22.30 1.73 -0.32
CA GLY A 101 22.43 0.43 0.34
C GLY A 101 22.40 0.46 1.88
N LYS A 102 22.07 1.61 2.50
CA LYS A 102 22.07 1.82 3.95
C LYS A 102 20.94 2.78 4.31
N SER A 103 19.82 2.30 4.86
CA SER A 103 18.76 3.24 5.26
C SER A 103 19.04 3.87 6.62
N SER A 104 19.17 5.19 6.61
CA SER A 104 19.36 6.02 7.81
C SER A 104 18.21 7.03 7.92
N ILE A 105 17.92 7.55 9.12
CA ILE A 105 16.85 8.55 9.36
C ILE A 105 16.91 9.72 8.37
N LEU A 106 18.12 10.14 7.99
CA LEU A 106 18.33 11.25 7.05
C LEU A 106 17.72 10.98 5.67
N GLU A 107 17.66 9.74 5.21
CA GLU A 107 17.07 9.39 3.91
C GLU A 107 15.56 9.54 3.93
N TYR A 108 14.92 9.09 5.02
CA TYR A 108 13.48 9.28 5.21
C TYR A 108 13.14 10.77 5.37
N LEU A 109 14.01 11.56 6.01
CA LEU A 109 13.85 13.00 6.14
C LEU A 109 13.97 13.70 4.78
N ILE A 110 15.01 13.39 4.00
CA ILE A 110 15.22 13.95 2.66
C ILE A 110 14.07 13.53 1.73
N ALA A 111 13.71 12.25 1.71
CA ALA A 111 12.58 11.74 0.95
C ALA A 111 11.27 12.45 1.33
N GLY A 112 10.98 12.56 2.63
CA GLY A 112 9.79 13.25 3.12
C GLY A 112 9.77 14.74 2.75
N SER A 113 10.90 15.43 2.85
CA SER A 113 11.01 16.84 2.48
C SER A 113 10.90 17.07 0.97
N ALA A 114 11.50 16.19 0.16
CA ALA A 114 11.41 16.21 -1.29
C ALA A 114 9.97 15.95 -1.73
N THR A 115 9.32 14.92 -1.20
CA THR A 115 7.92 14.61 -1.53
C THR A 115 6.96 15.71 -1.06
N GLY A 116 7.15 16.24 0.15
CA GLY A 116 6.32 17.30 0.71
C GLY A 116 6.43 18.62 -0.05
N SER A 117 7.62 18.96 -0.53
CA SER A 117 7.83 20.11 -1.41
C SER A 117 7.21 19.87 -2.80
N LEU A 118 7.42 18.68 -3.39
CA LEU A 118 6.88 18.31 -4.70
C LEU A 118 5.35 18.41 -4.74
N PHE A 119 4.69 17.93 -3.68
CA PHE A 119 3.23 17.91 -3.55
C PHE A 119 2.61 19.32 -3.57
N LYS A 120 3.38 20.36 -3.22
CA LYS A 120 2.93 21.75 -3.10
C LYS A 120 3.46 22.70 -4.18
N ILE A 121 4.15 22.21 -5.21
CA ILE A 121 4.73 23.03 -6.29
C ILE A 121 3.69 23.97 -6.92
N LYS A 122 2.47 23.47 -7.20
CA LYS A 122 1.41 24.29 -7.83
C LYS A 122 0.82 25.39 -6.92
N GLN A 123 1.10 25.36 -5.62
CA GLN A 123 0.60 26.35 -4.64
C GLN A 123 1.62 27.48 -4.36
N GLY A 124 2.76 27.47 -5.04
CA GLY A 124 3.79 28.50 -4.94
C GLY A 124 4.92 28.18 -3.96
N PRO A 125 6.00 29.00 -3.95
CA PRO A 125 7.24 28.70 -3.23
C PRO A 125 7.09 28.68 -1.70
N ARG A 126 6.21 29.53 -1.13
CA ARG A 126 5.91 29.50 0.32
C ARG A 126 5.26 28.20 0.75
N ALA A 127 4.35 27.68 -0.08
CA ALA A 127 3.68 26.41 0.17
C ALA A 127 4.64 25.23 0.00
N MET A 128 5.61 25.33 -0.91
CA MET A 128 6.66 24.35 -1.12
C MET A 128 7.58 24.19 0.10
N ILE A 129 8.02 25.31 0.70
CA ILE A 129 8.84 25.28 1.92
C ILE A 129 8.06 24.68 3.10
N ALA A 130 6.81 25.14 3.32
CA ALA A 130 5.97 24.59 4.37
C ALA A 130 5.70 23.09 4.18
N GLY A 131 5.44 22.67 2.94
CA GLY A 131 5.27 21.26 2.57
C GLY A 131 6.52 20.44 2.81
N GLY A 132 7.71 20.98 2.49
CA GLY A 132 8.98 20.33 2.74
C GLY A 132 9.30 20.16 4.23
N ILE A 133 9.00 21.17 5.06
CA ILE A 133 9.19 21.08 6.53
C ILE A 133 8.27 20.02 7.13
N VAL A 134 6.97 20.06 6.79
CA VAL A 134 5.98 19.09 7.29
C VAL A 134 6.30 17.69 6.79
N GLY A 135 6.64 17.55 5.51
CA GLY A 135 7.02 16.27 4.91
C GLY A 135 8.31 15.71 5.50
N GLY A 136 9.32 16.54 5.75
CA GLY A 136 10.55 16.15 6.42
C GLY A 136 10.32 15.72 7.86
N GLY A 137 9.45 16.42 8.61
CA GLY A 137 9.05 16.02 9.96
C GLY A 137 8.35 14.67 10.00
N LEU A 138 7.39 14.44 9.10
CA LEU A 138 6.72 13.14 8.96
C LEU A 138 7.72 12.04 8.54
N GLY A 139 8.64 12.35 7.63
CA GLY A 139 9.73 11.46 7.23
C GLY A 139 10.65 11.09 8.39
N ALA A 140 10.98 12.03 9.27
CA ALA A 140 11.79 11.77 10.46
C ALA A 140 11.05 10.87 11.47
N ILE A 141 9.75 11.06 11.66
CA ILE A 141 8.92 10.17 12.51
C ILE A 141 8.89 8.76 11.91
N ALA A 142 8.67 8.64 10.60
CA ALA A 142 8.69 7.34 9.93
C ALA A 142 10.07 6.66 10.01
N GLY A 143 11.15 7.40 9.80
CA GLY A 143 12.52 6.90 9.90
C GLY A 143 12.91 6.49 11.32
N SER A 144 12.50 7.26 12.33
CA SER A 144 12.74 6.93 13.74
C SER A 144 11.93 5.72 14.21
N ALA A 145 10.67 5.60 13.78
CA ALA A 145 9.86 4.41 14.03
C ALA A 145 10.48 3.17 13.38
N SER A 146 10.95 3.28 12.13
CA SER A 146 11.62 2.20 11.41
C SER A 146 12.90 1.75 12.12
N LEU A 147 13.78 2.69 12.51
CA LEU A 147 14.98 2.36 13.28
C LEU A 147 14.68 1.84 14.69
N GLY A 148 13.61 2.32 15.33
CA GLY A 148 13.15 1.81 16.62
C GLY A 148 12.73 0.34 16.53
N ILE A 149 11.98 -0.02 15.49
CA ILE A 149 11.57 -1.41 15.23
C ILE A 149 12.81 -2.29 14.97
N MET A 150 13.78 -1.80 14.20
CA MET A 150 15.05 -2.51 13.98
C MET A 150 15.84 -2.71 15.27
N TYR A 151 15.93 -1.67 16.09
CA TYR A 151 16.65 -1.74 17.37
C TYR A 151 15.98 -2.72 18.34
N LEU A 152 14.64 -2.76 18.37
CA LEU A 152 13.88 -3.69 19.21
C LEU A 152 13.96 -5.14 18.72
N THR A 153 14.05 -5.35 17.40
CA THR A 153 14.09 -6.70 16.80
C THR A 153 15.52 -7.26 16.75
N GLY A 154 16.55 -6.41 16.90
CA GLY A 154 17.95 -6.82 16.83
C GLY A 154 18.40 -7.23 15.43
N THR A 155 17.61 -6.94 14.40
CA THR A 155 17.87 -7.30 13.00
C THR A 155 18.66 -6.20 12.27
N SER A 156 19.66 -6.60 11.49
CA SER A 156 20.41 -5.70 10.61
C SER A 156 19.60 -5.35 9.34
N MET A 157 19.92 -4.24 8.68
CA MET A 157 19.37 -3.87 7.37
C MET A 157 19.57 -4.98 6.31
N GLU A 158 20.63 -5.76 6.43
CA GLU A 158 20.91 -6.90 5.55
C GLU A 158 19.93 -8.06 5.79
N ASP A 159 19.56 -8.33 7.05
CA ASP A 159 18.57 -9.36 7.37
C ASP A 159 17.20 -8.97 6.81
N LEU A 160 16.81 -7.70 6.92
CA LEU A 160 15.50 -7.25 6.44
C LEU A 160 15.37 -7.40 4.92
N ARG A 161 16.46 -7.17 4.19
CA ARG A 161 16.54 -7.41 2.74
C ARG A 161 16.53 -8.91 2.43
N TYR A 162 17.22 -9.73 3.22
CA TYR A 162 17.20 -11.19 3.11
C TYR A 162 15.79 -11.75 3.33
N TRP A 163 15.08 -11.31 4.38
CA TRP A 163 13.70 -11.69 4.67
C TRP A 163 12.72 -11.26 3.58
N GLN A 164 12.93 -10.09 2.97
CA GLN A 164 12.11 -9.65 1.84
C GLN A 164 12.28 -10.55 0.60
N TYR A 165 13.51 -11.00 0.32
CA TYR A 165 13.75 -11.95 -0.77
C TYR A 165 13.19 -13.34 -0.45
N GLN A 166 13.46 -13.85 0.76
CA GLN A 166 12.94 -15.14 1.26
C GLN A 166 11.41 -15.20 1.21
N TRP A 167 10.70 -14.22 1.76
CA TRP A 167 9.22 -14.21 1.72
C TRP A 167 8.66 -14.16 0.30
N LYS A 168 9.39 -13.55 -0.66
CA LYS A 168 8.97 -13.56 -2.05
C LYS A 168 9.16 -14.96 -2.66
N GLU A 169 10.30 -15.58 -2.41
CA GLU A 169 10.59 -16.93 -2.90
C GLU A 169 9.60 -17.96 -2.35
N GLU A 170 9.25 -17.85 -1.06
CA GLU A 170 8.18 -18.62 -0.43
C GLU A 170 6.80 -18.33 -1.06
N GLN A 171 6.47 -17.07 -1.34
CA GLN A 171 5.21 -16.73 -1.99
C GLN A 171 5.12 -17.26 -3.43
N ASP A 172 6.20 -17.16 -4.19
CA ASP A 172 6.25 -17.63 -5.56
C ASP A 172 6.22 -19.16 -5.62
N ALA A 173 6.88 -19.85 -4.68
CA ALA A 173 6.76 -21.30 -4.49
C ALA A 173 5.32 -21.71 -4.15
N ASN A 174 4.69 -21.06 -3.16
CA ASN A 174 3.31 -21.33 -2.76
C ASN A 174 2.30 -21.09 -3.91
N LYS A 175 2.49 -20.02 -4.70
CA LYS A 175 1.66 -19.77 -5.90
C LYS A 175 1.85 -20.87 -6.94
N LEU A 176 3.08 -21.28 -7.19
CA LEU A 176 3.38 -22.35 -8.16
C LEU A 176 2.73 -23.68 -7.73
N GLU A 177 2.77 -24.00 -6.44
CA GLU A 177 2.10 -25.18 -5.87
C GLU A 177 0.57 -25.07 -5.99
N GLN A 178 -0.02 -23.92 -5.71
CA GLN A 178 -1.45 -23.68 -5.93
C GLN A 178 -1.82 -23.85 -7.41
N PHE A 179 -1.02 -23.30 -8.33
CA PHE A 179 -1.22 -23.49 -9.76
C PHE A 179 -1.10 -24.96 -10.17
N ARG A 180 -0.15 -25.72 -9.62
CA ARG A 180 -0.01 -27.16 -9.85
C ARG A 180 -1.23 -27.93 -9.34
N GLN A 181 -1.74 -27.60 -8.15
CA GLN A 181 -2.93 -28.24 -7.58
C GLN A 181 -4.22 -27.91 -8.33
N LEU A 182 -4.37 -26.67 -8.80
CA LEU A 182 -5.49 -26.26 -9.65
C LEU A 182 -5.43 -26.93 -11.01
N ARG A 183 -4.23 -26.99 -11.61
CA ARG A 183 -3.96 -27.74 -12.84
C ARG A 183 -4.28 -29.22 -12.68
N SER A 184 -3.78 -29.90 -11.65
CA SER A 184 -4.04 -31.33 -11.43
C SER A 184 -5.52 -31.66 -11.19
N LYS A 185 -6.31 -30.72 -10.65
CA LYS A 185 -7.77 -30.87 -10.52
C LYS A 185 -8.53 -30.66 -11.84
N GLN A 186 -7.96 -29.95 -12.80
CA GLN A 186 -8.57 -29.65 -14.10
C GLN A 186 -8.15 -30.59 -15.22
N LEU A 187 -7.07 -31.38 -15.08
CA LEU A 187 -6.65 -32.32 -16.11
C LEU A 187 -7.43 -33.64 -16.04
N ASP A 188 -7.82 -34.12 -17.23
CA ASP A 188 -8.32 -35.48 -17.44
C ASP A 188 -7.23 -36.51 -17.06
N PRO A 189 -7.60 -37.70 -16.53
CA PRO A 189 -6.63 -38.69 -16.04
C PRO A 189 -5.62 -39.17 -17.10
N LEU A 190 -5.90 -38.97 -18.40
CA LEU A 190 -5.05 -39.41 -19.49
C LEU A 190 -3.79 -38.55 -19.70
N THR A 191 -3.87 -37.25 -19.40
CA THR A 191 -2.72 -36.33 -19.53
C THR A 191 -1.75 -36.46 -18.35
N LEU A 192 -2.22 -36.86 -17.17
CA LEU A 192 -1.38 -37.18 -16.01
C LEU A 192 -0.43 -38.36 -16.27
N ILE A 193 -0.91 -39.41 -16.97
CA ILE A 193 -0.09 -40.58 -17.34
C ILE A 193 0.94 -40.23 -18.42
N HIS A 194 0.63 -39.27 -19.30
CA HIS A 194 1.55 -38.80 -20.32
C HIS A 194 2.72 -38.01 -19.71
N GLU A 195 2.44 -37.17 -18.71
CA GLU A 195 3.50 -36.44 -17.98
C GLU A 195 4.33 -37.37 -17.08
N GLU A 196 3.73 -38.37 -16.43
CA GLU A 196 4.47 -39.35 -15.62
C GLU A 196 5.53 -40.12 -16.44
N LYS A 197 5.27 -40.34 -17.74
CA LYS A 197 6.22 -40.99 -18.66
C LYS A 197 7.27 -40.03 -19.24
N LEU A 198 7.05 -38.73 -19.16
CA LEU A 198 7.95 -37.70 -19.71
C LEU A 198 8.87 -37.09 -18.66
N ASP A 199 8.66 -37.36 -17.36
CA ASP A 199 9.49 -36.85 -16.27
C ASP A 199 10.85 -37.58 -16.24
N PRO A 200 11.95 -36.95 -16.71
CA PRO A 200 13.24 -37.63 -16.90
C PRO A 200 13.94 -37.99 -15.59
N ASN A 201 13.41 -37.56 -14.45
CA ASN A 201 14.00 -37.80 -13.13
C ASN A 201 13.54 -39.13 -12.49
N LYS A 202 12.48 -39.76 -13.02
CA LYS A 202 11.94 -41.02 -12.46
C LYS A 202 12.71 -42.25 -12.92
N ASP A 203 13.35 -42.20 -14.08
CA ASP A 203 14.18 -43.29 -14.60
C ASP A 203 15.55 -43.40 -13.90
N LEU A 204 16.04 -42.29 -13.31
CA LEU A 204 17.28 -42.27 -12.54
C LEU A 204 17.16 -42.97 -11.18
N MET A 205 15.97 -43.03 -10.57
CA MET A 205 15.75 -43.75 -9.30
C MET A 205 15.54 -45.26 -9.48
N LYS A 206 15.30 -45.75 -10.70
CA LYS A 206 15.13 -47.19 -10.96
C LYS A 206 16.45 -47.90 -11.27
N THR A 207 17.51 -47.15 -11.57
CA THR A 207 18.80 -47.71 -11.97
C THR A 207 19.70 -48.08 -10.79
N ASP A 208 19.36 -47.67 -9.56
CA ASP A 208 20.18 -47.92 -8.36
C ASP A 208 19.73 -49.14 -7.52
N THR A 209 18.79 -49.96 -8.01
CA THR A 209 18.28 -51.14 -7.29
C THR A 209 18.35 -52.45 -8.09
N ASN A 210 19.48 -52.72 -8.75
CA ASN A 210 19.88 -54.08 -9.14
C ASN A 210 21.39 -54.30 -8.96
#